data_AF-A0A913X4W0-F1
#
_entry.id   AF-A0A913X4W0-F1
#
_cell.length_a   1.000
_cell.length_b   1.000
_cell.length_c   1.000
_cell.angle_alpha   90.00
_cell.angle_beta   90.00
_cell.angle_gamma   90.00
#
_symmetry.space_group_name_H-M   'P 1'
#
loop_
_entity.id
_entity.type
_entity.pdbx_description
1 polymer ?
#
loop_
_entity_poly.entity_id
_entity_poly.type
_entity_poly.pdbx_seq_one_letter_code
_entity_poly.pdbx_strand_id
1 'polypeptide(L)'
;MKPKFVLFLACYISFTEASGGEYTRLGCFKDTLFRAMSEKLGNVGSVDECAKLVQKKGYSTFGVQAGRECFSKADAANKYKVFGASAACRNGMGGTWANDVYQFKEGTYQRLGCWKDSLSTRALPKLFGRFSRDVAVRTCADYTRVEGWSVFGVQANAECWSGEKGESTYTQHGNGSGDCASDGTGESLRNEVYRLPAQKCYSCNGKDSCTKITCSSMEPYCYKLSADQEIGGAVSRVSLAGCASNCTSSGESDLCDGKKNCHASCCKYENCNDPKAPDDLPKCYSCRSTTSASDCESNQYVVPCGKVDGAQSYCFTAQNNGTYWKGCAKDYIKCAIEADLLCKGKTDCSQKCCTGYKCNGAIQVGVSVFLIMACALMMLML
;
A
#
# COMPACT_ATOMS: atom_id res chain seq x y z
N MET A 1 11.93 -47.84 37.47
CA MET A 1 11.46 -46.61 36.78
C MET A 1 12.68 -45.73 36.52
N LYS A 2 13.02 -45.45 35.25
CA LYS A 2 14.07 -44.51 34.85
C LYS A 2 13.40 -43.23 34.34
N PRO A 3 13.80 -42.01 34.74
CA PRO A 3 13.20 -40.80 34.20
C PRO A 3 13.75 -40.56 32.80
N LYS A 4 12.86 -40.37 31.82
CA LYS A 4 13.21 -39.88 30.48
C LYS A 4 13.22 -38.35 30.54
N PHE A 5 14.39 -37.74 30.43
CA PHE A 5 14.51 -36.30 30.16
C PHE A 5 14.11 -36.05 28.71
N VAL A 6 13.03 -35.29 28.51
CA VAL A 6 12.61 -34.80 27.19
C VAL A 6 13.35 -33.49 26.95
N LEU A 7 14.32 -33.53 26.04
CA LEU A 7 15.10 -32.37 25.61
C LEU A 7 14.23 -31.52 24.66
N PHE A 8 13.73 -30.38 25.14
CA PHE A 8 13.06 -29.40 24.28
C PHE A 8 14.12 -28.67 23.45
N LEU A 9 14.25 -29.01 22.16
CA LEU A 9 14.95 -28.17 21.18
C LEU A 9 14.08 -26.95 20.88
N ALA A 10 14.43 -25.80 21.48
CA ALA A 10 13.90 -24.51 21.05
C ALA A 10 14.59 -24.11 19.73
N CYS A 11 13.88 -24.28 18.62
CA CYS A 11 14.32 -23.81 17.32
C CYS A 11 14.12 -22.28 17.25
N TYR A 12 15.19 -21.52 17.42
CA TYR A 12 15.16 -20.06 17.23
C TYR A 12 15.08 -19.75 15.74
N ILE A 13 13.87 -19.45 15.26
CA ILE A 13 13.66 -18.85 13.94
C ILE A 13 14.25 -17.44 13.99
N SER A 14 15.43 -17.27 13.40
CA SER A 14 16.02 -15.94 13.19
C SER A 14 15.37 -15.33 11.96
N PHE A 15 14.43 -14.41 12.17
CA PHE A 15 13.93 -13.55 11.10
C PHE A 15 15.02 -12.55 10.74
N THR A 16 15.72 -12.78 9.63
CA THR A 16 16.53 -11.73 8.99
C THR A 16 15.58 -10.91 8.12
N GLU A 17 15.12 -9.78 8.63
CA GLU A 17 14.46 -8.76 7.82
C GLU A 17 15.45 -8.23 6.77
N ALA A 18 15.15 -8.46 5.49
CA ALA A 18 15.88 -7.88 4.38
C ALA A 18 15.56 -6.38 4.28
N SER A 19 16.33 -5.52 4.96
CA SER A 19 16.18 -4.06 4.91
C SER A 19 16.84 -3.45 3.67
N GLY A 20 16.41 -3.86 2.47
CA GLY A 20 16.93 -3.30 1.21
C GLY A 20 15.85 -2.53 0.47
N GLY A 21 15.63 -1.25 0.79
CA GLY A 21 14.77 -0.40 -0.07
C GLY A 21 14.12 0.88 0.48
N GLU A 22 14.35 1.31 1.72
CA GLU A 22 13.50 2.33 2.36
C GLU A 22 13.91 3.80 2.12
N TYR A 23 15.09 4.07 1.57
CA TYR A 23 15.58 5.43 1.34
C TYR A 23 16.35 5.58 0.03
N THR A 24 16.43 6.81 -0.48
CA THR A 24 17.13 7.18 -1.72
C THR A 24 18.29 8.09 -1.41
N ARG A 25 19.44 7.87 -2.07
CA ARG A 25 20.59 8.77 -1.99
C ARG A 25 20.30 10.07 -2.75
N LEU A 26 20.36 11.20 -2.06
CA LEU A 26 20.19 12.54 -2.63
C LEU A 26 21.50 13.11 -3.18
N GLY A 27 22.64 12.71 -2.61
CA GLY A 27 23.96 13.11 -3.10
C GLY A 27 24.89 13.60 -2.00
N CYS A 28 26.00 14.21 -2.42
CA CYS A 28 27.05 14.68 -1.51
C CYS A 28 26.96 16.20 -1.32
N PHE A 29 26.92 16.65 -0.06
CA PHE A 29 26.70 18.05 0.30
C PHE A 29 27.75 18.53 1.29
N LYS A 30 28.18 19.78 1.15
CA LYS A 30 29.14 20.40 2.07
C LYS A 30 28.51 20.51 3.46
N ASP A 31 29.32 20.27 4.47
CA ASP A 31 29.02 20.61 5.85
C ASP A 31 30.04 21.63 6.37
N THR A 32 29.67 22.35 7.42
CA THR A 32 30.55 23.36 8.03
C THR A 32 30.40 23.31 9.54
N LEU A 33 31.18 24.10 10.28
CA LEU A 33 31.04 24.27 11.72
C LEU A 33 29.60 24.63 12.15
N PHE A 34 28.81 25.28 11.29
CA PHE A 34 27.42 25.66 11.56
C PHE A 34 26.40 24.53 11.36
N ARG A 35 26.83 23.38 10.83
CA ARG A 35 26.07 22.16 10.57
C ARG A 35 24.84 22.33 9.66
N ALA A 36 24.83 21.61 8.53
CA ALA A 36 23.63 21.52 7.69
C ALA A 36 22.52 20.70 8.38
N MET A 37 22.92 19.65 9.10
CA MET A 37 22.05 18.83 9.95
C MET A 37 22.70 18.76 11.33
N SER A 38 22.09 19.38 12.34
CA SER A 38 22.78 19.70 13.59
C SER A 38 22.79 18.57 14.62
N GLU A 39 21.98 17.51 14.46
CA GLU A 39 21.94 16.41 15.43
C GLU A 39 22.84 15.25 15.00
N LYS A 40 23.85 14.94 15.81
CA LYS A 40 24.63 13.71 15.68
C LYS A 40 23.90 12.58 16.39
N LEU A 41 23.41 11.60 15.65
CA LEU A 41 22.66 10.48 16.20
C LEU A 41 23.56 9.35 16.71
N GLY A 42 24.80 9.28 16.24
CA GLY A 42 25.79 8.30 16.67
C GLY A 42 26.89 8.06 15.65
N ASN A 43 27.76 7.10 15.97
CA ASN A 43 28.66 6.51 14.99
C ASN A 43 28.04 5.20 14.49
N VAL A 44 28.17 4.92 13.20
CA VAL A 44 27.57 3.79 12.48
C VAL A 44 28.62 3.13 11.58
N GLY A 45 28.45 1.85 11.30
CA GLY A 45 29.24 1.09 10.34
C GLY A 45 28.66 1.10 8.92
N SER A 46 27.39 1.50 8.76
CA SER A 46 26.70 1.49 7.47
C SER A 46 25.65 2.59 7.35
N VAL A 47 25.22 2.85 6.12
CA VAL A 47 24.10 3.76 5.83
C VAL A 47 22.80 3.24 6.44
N ASP A 48 22.56 1.93 6.42
CA ASP A 48 21.36 1.30 7.00
C ASP A 48 21.29 1.46 8.52
N GLU A 49 22.42 1.38 9.22
CA GLU A 49 22.45 1.67 10.65
C GLU A 49 22.09 3.13 10.94
N CYS A 50 22.59 4.07 10.14
CA CYS A 50 22.17 5.47 10.26
C CYS A 50 20.67 5.61 9.97
N ALA A 51 20.18 4.97 8.91
CA ALA A 51 18.77 4.95 8.58
C ALA A 51 17.91 4.47 9.75
N LYS A 52 18.28 3.37 10.42
CA LYS A 52 17.57 2.86 11.60
C LYS A 52 17.57 3.86 12.76
N LEU A 53 18.68 4.55 13.01
CA LEU A 53 18.75 5.61 14.04
C LEU A 53 17.81 6.77 13.70
N VAL A 54 17.76 7.15 12.43
CA VAL A 54 16.97 8.27 11.93
C VAL A 54 15.48 7.93 11.93
N GLN A 55 15.11 6.70 11.60
CA GLN A 55 13.73 6.18 11.70
C GLN A 55 13.24 6.14 13.14
N LYS A 56 14.09 5.70 14.08
CA LYS A 56 13.78 5.75 15.52
C LYS A 56 13.46 7.17 15.96
N LYS A 57 14.17 8.16 15.40
CA LYS A 57 13.93 9.60 15.59
C LYS A 57 12.84 10.18 14.68
N GLY A 58 12.21 9.36 13.84
CA GLY A 58 11.19 9.80 12.90
C GLY A 58 11.57 10.92 11.93
N TYR A 59 12.86 11.12 11.70
CA TYR A 59 13.34 12.10 10.73
C TYR A 59 13.29 11.52 9.31
N SER A 60 13.08 12.39 8.33
CA SER A 60 12.91 11.96 6.94
C SER A 60 14.22 11.90 6.17
N THR A 61 15.23 12.64 6.60
CA THR A 61 16.47 12.89 5.84
C THR A 61 17.66 12.79 6.76
N PHE A 62 18.71 12.14 6.33
CA PHE A 62 19.93 11.95 7.10
C PHE A 62 21.16 12.00 6.21
N GLY A 63 22.32 12.16 6.80
CA GLY A 63 23.58 11.99 6.10
C GLY A 63 24.61 11.30 6.95
N VAL A 64 25.46 10.55 6.26
CA VAL A 64 26.67 10.00 6.88
C VAL A 64 27.83 10.92 6.55
N GLN A 65 28.64 11.25 7.56
CA GLN A 65 29.84 12.09 7.45
C GLN A 65 31.08 11.31 7.86
N ALA A 66 32.22 11.61 7.23
CA ALA A 66 33.53 11.09 7.64
C ALA A 66 33.58 9.56 7.84
N GLY A 67 32.83 8.80 7.05
CA GLY A 67 32.84 7.34 7.05
C GLY A 67 32.02 6.67 8.16
N ARG A 68 31.49 7.42 9.13
CA ARG A 68 30.87 6.81 10.34
C ARG A 68 29.84 7.66 11.06
N GLU A 69 29.80 8.96 10.88
CA GLU A 69 29.01 9.82 11.74
C GLU A 69 27.61 10.02 11.14
N CYS A 70 26.58 9.59 11.87
CA CYS A 70 25.20 9.74 11.46
C CYS A 70 24.65 11.10 11.89
N PHE A 71 24.24 11.91 10.93
CA PHE A 71 23.67 13.24 11.16
C PHE A 71 22.26 13.36 10.59
N SER A 72 21.38 14.02 11.32
CA SER A 72 20.01 14.31 10.89
C SER A 72 19.41 15.45 11.74
N LYS A 73 18.12 15.73 11.53
CA LYS A 73 17.23 16.59 12.33
C LYS A 73 15.83 16.50 11.71
N ALA A 74 14.79 16.90 12.45
CA ALA A 74 13.42 17.04 11.94
C ALA A 74 13.33 17.88 10.65
N ASP A 75 14.10 18.96 10.52
CA ASP A 75 14.10 19.83 9.34
C ASP A 75 15.23 19.52 8.33
N ALA A 76 15.93 18.39 8.48
CA ALA A 76 17.07 18.01 7.64
C ALA A 76 16.75 18.06 6.14
N ALA A 77 15.53 17.66 5.74
CA ALA A 77 15.05 17.70 4.36
C ALA A 77 15.13 19.10 3.72
N ASN A 78 15.04 20.16 4.53
CA ASN A 78 15.08 21.55 4.07
C ASN A 78 16.48 22.17 4.18
N LYS A 79 17.36 21.57 5.00
CA LYS A 79 18.64 22.17 5.39
C LYS A 79 19.87 21.49 4.79
N TYR A 80 19.79 20.22 4.39
CA TYR A 80 20.97 19.44 3.98
C TYR A 80 21.79 20.09 2.84
N LYS A 81 21.17 20.95 2.01
CA LYS A 81 21.77 21.61 0.84
C LYS A 81 22.24 23.05 1.07
N VAL A 82 22.12 23.60 2.28
CA VAL A 82 22.36 25.04 2.53
C VAL A 82 23.78 25.52 2.20
N PHE A 83 24.78 24.62 2.23
CA PHE A 83 26.17 24.94 1.89
C PHE A 83 26.58 24.46 0.48
N GLY A 84 25.64 23.93 -0.31
CA GLY A 84 25.86 23.46 -1.67
C GLY A 84 26.48 22.05 -1.77
N ALA A 85 26.69 21.61 -3.02
CA ALA A 85 27.21 20.28 -3.33
C ALA A 85 28.70 20.14 -2.98
N SER A 86 29.12 18.91 -2.67
CA SER A 86 30.51 18.52 -2.42
C SER A 86 30.91 17.32 -3.28
N ALA A 87 32.19 17.17 -3.57
CA ALA A 87 32.76 15.98 -4.20
C ALA A 87 33.55 15.11 -3.20
N ALA A 88 33.56 15.46 -1.92
CA ALA A 88 34.41 14.82 -0.92
C ALA A 88 33.85 13.49 -0.38
N CYS A 89 32.59 13.16 -0.67
CA CYS A 89 31.99 11.93 -0.17
C CYS A 89 32.55 10.69 -0.87
N ARG A 90 32.71 9.60 -0.10
CA ARG A 90 33.23 8.32 -0.61
C ARG A 90 32.30 7.18 -0.18
N ASN A 91 32.01 6.28 -1.11
CA ASN A 91 31.28 5.03 -0.87
C ASN A 91 29.92 5.20 -0.16
N GLY A 92 29.24 6.34 -0.33
CA GLY A 92 27.98 6.61 0.36
C GLY A 92 28.11 6.98 1.85
N MET A 93 29.33 7.07 2.38
CA MET A 93 29.57 7.23 3.81
C MET A 93 30.08 8.64 4.18
N GLY A 94 29.88 9.61 3.28
CA GLY A 94 30.34 10.98 3.47
C GLY A 94 31.83 11.16 3.29
N GLY A 95 32.30 12.35 3.67
CA GLY A 95 33.69 12.75 3.66
C GLY A 95 33.98 13.75 4.77
N THR A 96 35.23 14.19 4.91
CA THR A 96 35.59 15.26 5.85
C THR A 96 34.80 16.52 5.48
N TRP A 97 33.98 17.03 6.41
CA TRP A 97 33.07 18.16 6.18
C TRP A 97 32.13 17.98 4.96
N ALA A 98 31.73 16.74 4.69
CA ALA A 98 30.75 16.44 3.64
C ALA A 98 29.81 15.32 4.08
N ASN A 99 28.52 15.60 4.00
CA ASN A 99 27.47 14.63 4.27
C ASN A 99 27.09 13.95 2.96
N ASP A 100 27.13 12.61 2.93
CA ASP A 100 26.43 11.85 1.90
C ASP A 100 24.99 11.65 2.37
N VAL A 101 24.04 12.27 1.68
CA VAL A 101 22.68 12.51 2.18
C VAL A 101 21.69 11.55 1.54
N TYR A 102 20.77 11.07 2.36
CA TYR A 102 19.74 10.09 2.06
C TYR A 102 18.40 10.55 2.61
N GLN A 103 17.32 10.14 1.94
CA GLN A 103 15.96 10.48 2.35
C GLN A 103 15.04 9.26 2.23
N PHE A 104 14.24 9.02 3.27
CA PHE A 104 13.25 7.94 3.27
C PHE A 104 12.16 8.21 2.23
N LYS A 105 11.74 7.14 1.54
CA LYS A 105 10.63 7.21 0.57
C LYS A 105 9.31 7.63 1.22
N GLU A 106 9.10 7.25 2.48
CA GLU A 106 7.88 7.57 3.25
C GLU A 106 7.95 8.90 4.03
N GLY A 107 9.09 9.61 3.98
CA GLY A 107 9.36 10.79 4.83
C GLY A 107 9.13 12.15 4.19
N THR A 108 8.59 12.23 2.98
CA THR A 108 8.62 13.46 2.16
C THR A 108 7.49 14.46 2.48
N TYR A 109 7.29 14.87 3.73
CA TYR A 109 6.37 15.98 4.05
C TYR A 109 7.05 17.35 3.94
N GLN A 110 6.36 18.31 3.33
CA GLN A 110 6.76 19.71 3.25
C GLN A 110 6.49 20.38 4.60
N ARG A 111 7.53 20.86 5.27
CA ARG A 111 7.36 21.77 6.42
C ARG A 111 6.80 23.08 5.90
N LEU A 112 5.58 23.40 6.29
CA LEU A 112 4.95 24.63 5.89
C LEU A 112 5.47 25.76 6.81
N GLY A 113 5.66 25.52 8.12
CA GLY A 113 6.01 26.57 9.10
C GLY A 113 5.13 26.59 10.36
N CYS A 114 5.13 27.72 11.06
CA CYS A 114 4.45 27.89 12.34
C CYS A 114 3.16 28.70 12.21
N TRP A 115 2.03 28.17 12.71
CA TRP A 115 0.72 28.84 12.65
C TRP A 115 0.03 28.94 14.00
N LYS A 116 -0.71 30.03 14.18
CA LYS A 116 -1.56 30.22 15.35
C LYS A 116 -2.72 29.24 15.36
N ASP A 117 -3.10 28.81 16.55
CA ASP A 117 -4.28 27.99 16.78
C ASP A 117 -5.21 28.67 17.81
N SER A 118 -6.46 28.22 17.88
CA SER A 118 -7.48 28.77 18.79
C SER A 118 -8.23 27.66 19.51
N LEU A 119 -8.44 27.83 20.82
CA LEU A 119 -9.24 26.90 21.63
C LEU A 119 -10.73 26.89 21.24
N SER A 120 -11.28 28.02 20.78
CA SER A 120 -12.68 28.11 20.39
C SER A 120 -12.93 27.61 18.98
N THR A 121 -11.93 27.72 18.10
CA THR A 121 -12.04 27.36 16.68
C THR A 121 -10.71 26.78 16.17
N ARG A 122 -10.47 25.48 16.39
CA ARG A 122 -9.22 24.84 15.99
C ARG A 122 -8.96 24.97 14.49
N ALA A 123 -7.72 25.33 14.11
CA ALA A 123 -7.28 25.34 12.71
C ALA A 123 -7.21 23.92 12.13
N LEU A 124 -6.79 22.97 12.96
CA LEU A 124 -6.78 21.54 12.67
C LEU A 124 -7.63 20.85 13.75
N PRO A 125 -8.88 20.45 13.47
CA PRO A 125 -9.85 20.11 14.50
C PRO A 125 -9.70 18.71 15.13
N LYS A 126 -8.97 17.80 14.49
CA LYS A 126 -8.80 16.42 14.97
C LYS A 126 -7.49 16.27 15.75
N LEU A 127 -7.58 15.98 17.04
CA LEU A 127 -6.47 15.48 17.83
C LEU A 127 -6.38 13.95 17.66
N PHE A 128 -5.26 13.45 17.13
CA PHE A 128 -4.98 12.02 17.10
C PHE A 128 -4.39 11.51 18.41
N GLY A 129 -3.69 12.38 19.14
CA GLY A 129 -3.12 12.04 20.44
C GLY A 129 -1.85 12.83 20.73
N ARG A 130 -1.18 12.44 21.81
CA ARG A 130 0.12 12.98 22.22
C ARG A 130 1.16 11.88 22.09
N PHE A 131 2.29 12.18 21.47
CA PHE A 131 3.35 11.21 21.19
C PHE A 131 4.68 11.61 21.82
N SER A 132 5.65 10.69 21.86
CA SER A 132 7.01 11.05 22.25
C SER A 132 7.57 12.09 21.28
N ARG A 133 8.19 13.13 21.83
CA ARG A 133 8.59 14.34 21.10
C ARG A 133 9.47 14.05 19.89
N ASP A 134 10.34 13.05 20.01
CA ASP A 134 11.24 12.60 18.96
C ASP A 134 10.51 11.94 17.77
N VAL A 135 9.35 11.29 17.96
CA VAL A 135 8.62 10.62 16.87
C VAL A 135 7.34 11.33 16.45
N ALA A 136 6.94 12.38 17.17
CA ALA A 136 5.63 13.02 17.03
C ALA A 136 5.30 13.44 15.59
N VAL A 137 6.27 14.03 14.88
CA VAL A 137 6.06 14.51 13.50
C VAL A 137 5.74 13.35 12.55
N ARG A 138 6.55 12.27 12.56
CA ARG A 138 6.27 11.11 11.69
C ARG A 138 4.98 10.40 12.07
N THR A 139 4.73 10.23 13.36
CA THR A 139 3.54 9.52 13.81
C THR A 139 2.31 10.31 13.40
N CYS A 140 2.37 11.64 13.51
CA CYS A 140 1.29 12.50 13.05
C CYS A 140 1.07 12.46 11.53
N ALA A 141 2.15 12.37 10.76
CA ALA A 141 2.10 12.13 9.33
C ALA A 141 1.38 10.80 9.00
N ASP A 142 1.70 9.73 9.72
CA ASP A 142 1.13 8.39 9.48
C ASP A 142 -0.38 8.36 9.79
N TYR A 143 -0.81 8.91 10.93
CA TYR A 143 -2.24 9.03 11.23
C TYR A 143 -2.98 9.89 10.21
N THR A 144 -2.37 10.99 9.77
CA THR A 144 -2.95 11.87 8.75
C THR A 144 -3.10 11.15 7.40
N ARG A 145 -2.13 10.31 7.02
CA ARG A 145 -2.22 9.45 5.83
C ARG A 145 -3.31 8.39 5.95
N VAL A 146 -3.47 7.79 7.13
CA VAL A 146 -4.50 6.76 7.36
C VAL A 146 -5.90 7.32 7.10
N GLU A 147 -6.16 8.56 7.54
CA GLU A 147 -7.41 9.28 7.28
C GLU A 147 -7.55 9.83 5.85
N GLY A 148 -6.47 9.83 5.05
CA GLY A 148 -6.48 10.43 3.71
C GLY A 148 -6.45 11.95 3.72
N TRP A 149 -5.95 12.57 4.79
CA TRP A 149 -5.78 14.01 4.86
C TRP A 149 -4.39 14.41 4.40
N SER A 150 -4.18 15.69 4.13
CA SER A 150 -2.96 16.21 3.50
C SER A 150 -2.13 17.11 4.41
N VAL A 151 -2.72 17.65 5.48
CA VAL A 151 -2.06 18.62 6.36
C VAL A 151 -2.21 18.20 7.81
N PHE A 152 -1.11 18.26 8.54
CA PHE A 152 -1.09 17.99 9.98
C PHE A 152 -0.20 19.00 10.70
N GLY A 153 -0.44 19.17 11.98
CA GLY A 153 0.30 20.07 12.84
C GLY A 153 0.71 19.37 14.12
N VAL A 154 1.92 19.63 14.58
CA VAL A 154 2.36 19.22 15.91
C VAL A 154 2.33 20.46 16.80
N GLN A 155 1.52 20.46 17.87
CA GLN A 155 1.42 21.55 18.85
C GLN A 155 2.42 21.34 20.01
N ALA A 156 2.40 22.24 21.01
CA ALA A 156 3.05 22.02 22.29
C ALA A 156 2.80 20.61 22.86
N ASN A 157 3.80 20.11 23.59
CA ASN A 157 3.81 18.78 24.20
C ASN A 157 3.66 17.63 23.21
N ALA A 158 4.00 17.83 21.93
CA ALA A 158 3.91 16.79 20.89
C ALA A 158 2.48 16.27 20.67
N GLU A 159 1.49 17.15 20.76
CA GLU A 159 0.12 16.85 20.35
C GLU A 159 0.00 16.87 18.83
N CYS A 160 -0.60 15.82 18.28
CA CYS A 160 -0.79 15.66 16.85
C CYS A 160 -2.20 16.08 16.44
N TRP A 161 -2.28 17.18 15.71
CA TRP A 161 -3.50 17.78 15.19
C TRP A 161 -3.59 17.65 13.68
N SER A 162 -4.78 17.44 13.15
CA SER A 162 -5.01 17.31 11.70
C SER A 162 -6.47 17.63 11.35
N GLY A 163 -6.84 17.48 10.09
CA GLY A 163 -8.23 17.59 9.66
C GLY A 163 -8.41 17.51 8.16
N GLU A 164 -9.61 17.09 7.74
CA GLU A 164 -10.00 16.95 6.33
C GLU A 164 -9.78 18.23 5.52
N LYS A 165 -10.11 19.38 6.11
CA LYS A 165 -9.96 20.71 5.49
C LYS A 165 -8.62 21.38 5.80
N GLY A 166 -7.64 20.62 6.28
CA GLY A 166 -6.39 21.15 6.80
C GLY A 166 -5.69 22.11 5.84
N GLU A 167 -5.75 21.87 4.52
CA GLU A 167 -5.19 22.75 3.48
C GLU A 167 -5.77 24.17 3.47
N SER A 168 -7.06 24.33 3.76
CA SER A 168 -7.73 25.64 3.75
C SER A 168 -7.83 26.28 5.13
N THR A 169 -7.67 25.50 6.21
CA THR A 169 -7.90 25.98 7.58
C THR A 169 -6.62 26.20 8.40
N TYR A 170 -5.49 25.58 8.05
CA TYR A 170 -4.27 25.67 8.87
C TYR A 170 -3.75 27.10 9.06
N THR A 171 -4.01 28.00 8.11
CA THR A 171 -3.59 29.41 8.16
C THR A 171 -4.62 30.35 8.79
N GLN A 172 -5.80 29.87 9.19
CA GLN A 172 -6.96 30.72 9.46
C GLN A 172 -6.77 31.73 10.61
N HIS A 173 -5.85 31.47 11.54
CA HIS A 173 -5.55 32.38 12.66
C HIS A 173 -4.27 33.22 12.45
N GLY A 174 -3.68 33.12 11.25
CA GLY A 174 -2.48 33.84 10.88
C GLY A 174 -1.18 33.14 11.29
N ASN A 175 -0.08 33.73 10.83
CA ASN A 175 1.27 33.22 11.02
C ASN A 175 1.70 33.33 12.50
N GLY A 176 2.38 32.28 13.00
CA GLY A 176 3.00 32.21 14.33
C GLY A 176 4.53 32.35 14.29
N SER A 177 5.08 32.86 13.19
CA SER A 177 6.53 32.96 12.92
C SER A 177 7.32 33.43 14.14
N GLY A 178 8.30 32.61 14.56
CA GLY A 178 9.15 32.86 15.72
C GLY A 178 8.75 32.09 16.98
N ASP A 179 7.53 31.54 17.04
CA ASP A 179 6.99 30.92 18.26
C ASP A 179 7.10 29.38 18.28
N CYS A 180 7.37 28.70 17.17
CA CYS A 180 7.48 27.22 17.17
C CYS A 180 8.91 26.75 17.46
N ALA A 181 9.03 25.57 18.07
CA ALA A 181 10.31 25.00 18.43
C ALA A 181 11.09 24.50 17.19
N SER A 182 12.42 24.62 17.26
CA SER A 182 13.32 24.29 16.13
C SER A 182 13.45 22.78 15.84
N ASP A 183 12.84 21.95 16.67
CA ASP A 183 12.80 20.49 16.56
C ASP A 183 11.58 19.99 15.78
N GLY A 184 10.78 20.90 15.22
CA GLY A 184 9.64 20.56 14.41
C GLY A 184 8.33 20.37 15.20
N THR A 185 8.32 20.68 16.50
CA THR A 185 7.07 20.80 17.26
C THR A 185 6.65 22.26 17.37
N GLY A 186 5.35 22.48 17.50
CA GLY A 186 4.80 23.78 17.83
C GLY A 186 4.95 24.13 19.31
N GLU A 187 4.19 25.13 19.72
CA GLU A 187 4.14 25.65 21.09
C GLU A 187 2.67 25.80 21.54
N SER A 188 2.44 26.36 22.72
CA SER A 188 1.09 26.59 23.24
C SER A 188 0.24 27.38 22.23
N LEU A 189 -0.83 26.76 21.72
CA LEU A 189 -1.68 27.31 20.64
C LEU A 189 -0.91 27.75 19.39
N ARG A 190 0.13 26.99 19.06
CA ARG A 190 0.93 27.12 17.85
C ARG A 190 1.17 25.74 17.27
N ASN A 191 0.79 25.53 16.02
CA ASN A 191 1.09 24.29 15.32
C ASN A 191 2.30 24.52 14.43
N GLU A 192 3.33 23.68 14.56
CA GLU A 192 4.28 23.49 13.47
C GLU A 192 3.58 22.59 12.45
N VAL A 193 3.24 23.15 11.28
CA VAL A 193 2.39 22.50 10.29
C VAL A 193 3.22 21.95 9.14
N TYR A 194 2.82 20.77 8.71
CA TYR A 194 3.41 19.99 7.66
C TYR A 194 2.33 19.60 6.65
N ARG A 195 2.73 19.53 5.39
CA ARG A 195 1.93 19.01 4.29
C ARG A 195 2.55 17.69 3.83
N LEU A 196 1.75 16.65 3.81
CA LEU A 196 2.10 15.39 3.17
C LEU A 196 2.30 15.62 1.67
N PRO A 197 3.26 14.92 1.04
CA PRO A 197 3.46 15.06 -0.39
C PRO A 197 2.16 14.70 -1.11
N ALA A 198 1.83 15.45 -2.16
CA ALA A 198 0.73 15.09 -3.02
C ALA A 198 0.96 13.68 -3.57
N GLN A 199 -0.02 12.80 -3.35
CA GLN A 199 0.04 11.39 -3.72
C GLN A 199 0.40 11.28 -5.22
N LYS A 200 1.37 10.44 -5.58
CA LYS A 200 1.69 10.18 -6.99
C LYS A 200 1.11 8.85 -7.42
N CYS A 201 0.41 8.84 -8.54
CA CYS A 201 -0.24 7.66 -9.08
C CYS A 201 0.02 7.56 -10.58
N TYR A 202 -0.19 6.38 -11.15
CA TYR A 202 -0.39 6.25 -12.58
C TYR A 202 -1.80 6.70 -12.94
N SER A 203 -1.91 7.46 -14.03
CA SER A 203 -3.17 7.68 -14.75
C SER A 203 -3.14 6.87 -16.02
N CYS A 204 -4.12 6.00 -16.21
CA CYS A 204 -4.24 5.13 -17.37
C CYS A 204 -5.62 5.29 -18.00
N ASN A 205 -5.66 5.40 -19.33
CA ASN A 205 -6.89 5.43 -20.12
C ASN A 205 -6.84 4.33 -21.19
N GLY A 206 -6.68 3.08 -20.78
CA GLY A 206 -6.56 1.93 -21.69
C GLY A 206 -5.30 1.09 -21.42
N LYS A 207 -4.94 0.22 -22.37
CA LYS A 207 -3.91 -0.81 -22.18
C LYS A 207 -2.47 -0.26 -22.15
N ASP A 208 -2.17 0.72 -23.01
CA ASP A 208 -0.78 1.15 -23.27
C ASP A 208 -0.53 2.65 -23.00
N SER A 209 -1.58 3.42 -22.65
CA SER A 209 -1.48 4.86 -22.39
C SER A 209 -1.56 5.12 -20.89
N CYS A 210 -0.39 5.16 -20.24
CA CYS A 210 -0.28 5.45 -18.83
C CYS A 210 0.82 6.47 -18.55
N THR A 211 0.52 7.46 -17.71
CA THR A 211 1.47 8.51 -17.29
C THR A 211 1.47 8.64 -15.78
N LYS A 212 2.62 9.01 -15.19
CA LYS A 212 2.67 9.36 -13.77
C LYS A 212 2.08 10.75 -13.58
N ILE A 213 1.16 10.86 -12.63
CA ILE A 213 0.49 12.11 -12.26
C ILE A 213 0.66 12.37 -10.77
N THR A 214 0.57 13.64 -10.41
CA THR A 214 0.45 14.09 -9.02
C THR A 214 -1.03 14.32 -8.74
N CYS A 215 -1.56 13.64 -7.73
CA CYS A 215 -2.95 13.74 -7.31
C CYS A 215 -3.23 15.04 -6.57
N SER A 216 -4.49 15.45 -6.58
CA SER A 216 -4.98 16.52 -5.71
C SER A 216 -4.81 16.12 -4.25
N SER A 217 -4.69 17.10 -3.35
CA SER A 217 -4.70 16.88 -1.90
C SER A 217 -6.02 16.29 -1.38
N MET A 218 -7.09 16.32 -2.20
CA MET A 218 -8.38 15.68 -1.94
C MET A 218 -8.46 14.23 -2.44
N GLU A 219 -7.44 13.75 -3.15
CA GLU A 219 -7.37 12.39 -3.72
C GLU A 219 -6.10 11.68 -3.25
N PRO A 220 -6.02 11.32 -1.96
CA PRO A 220 -4.81 10.80 -1.32
C PRO A 220 -4.51 9.34 -1.67
N TYR A 221 -5.34 8.69 -2.50
CA TYR A 221 -5.23 7.29 -2.86
C TYR A 221 -4.97 7.13 -4.35
N CYS A 222 -4.30 6.03 -4.70
CA CYS A 222 -4.26 5.56 -6.07
C CYS A 222 -5.31 4.49 -6.28
N TYR A 223 -5.97 4.45 -7.43
CA TYR A 223 -6.78 3.32 -7.86
C TYR A 223 -6.25 2.72 -9.16
N LYS A 224 -6.48 1.43 -9.33
CA LYS A 224 -6.35 0.69 -10.58
C LYS A 224 -7.64 -0.08 -10.78
N LEU A 225 -8.15 -0.10 -12.00
CA LEU A 225 -9.20 -1.03 -12.37
C LEU A 225 -8.92 -1.65 -13.75
N SER A 226 -9.42 -2.87 -13.95
CA SER A 226 -9.40 -3.56 -15.23
C SER A 226 -10.81 -4.04 -15.56
N ALA A 227 -11.29 -3.73 -16.75
CA ALA A 227 -12.63 -4.10 -17.21
C ALA A 227 -12.63 -4.49 -18.69
N ASP A 228 -13.68 -5.18 -19.12
CA ASP A 228 -13.88 -5.50 -20.53
C ASP A 228 -14.61 -4.34 -21.21
N GLN A 229 -14.11 -3.94 -22.37
CA GLN A 229 -14.69 -2.90 -23.22
C GLN A 229 -14.98 -3.47 -24.61
N GLU A 230 -16.21 -3.31 -25.06
CA GLU A 230 -16.66 -3.74 -26.38
C GLU A 230 -16.75 -2.54 -27.33
N ILE A 231 -16.04 -2.60 -28.45
CA ILE A 231 -16.05 -1.56 -29.50
C ILE A 231 -16.24 -2.28 -30.84
N GLY A 232 -17.34 -2.00 -31.53
CA GLY A 232 -17.61 -2.58 -32.86
C GLY A 232 -17.69 -4.12 -32.86
N GLY A 233 -18.15 -4.74 -31.77
CA GLY A 233 -18.25 -6.20 -31.62
C GLY A 233 -16.95 -6.90 -31.20
N ALA A 234 -15.85 -6.16 -31.05
CA ALA A 234 -14.60 -6.68 -30.49
C ALA A 234 -14.50 -6.36 -28.99
N VAL A 235 -14.28 -7.39 -28.17
CA VAL A 235 -14.08 -7.25 -26.72
C VAL A 235 -12.58 -7.17 -26.41
N SER A 236 -12.18 -6.15 -25.68
CA SER A 236 -10.79 -5.94 -25.24
C SER A 236 -10.74 -5.62 -23.75
N ARG A 237 -9.64 -6.00 -23.09
CA ARG A 237 -9.43 -5.70 -21.67
C ARG A 237 -8.67 -4.39 -21.54
N VAL A 238 -9.24 -3.43 -20.81
CA VAL A 238 -8.68 -2.11 -20.58
C VAL A 238 -8.30 -1.91 -19.13
N SER A 239 -7.24 -1.15 -18.89
CA SER A 239 -6.82 -0.71 -17.55
C SER A 239 -7.09 0.79 -17.41
N LEU A 240 -7.86 1.16 -16.39
CA LEU A 240 -7.98 2.54 -15.95
C LEU A 240 -7.25 2.68 -14.62
N ALA A 241 -6.61 3.82 -14.43
CA ALA A 241 -5.89 4.11 -13.20
C ALA A 241 -5.91 5.61 -12.97
N GLY A 242 -5.82 6.01 -11.72
CA GLY A 242 -5.76 7.42 -11.37
C GLY A 242 -5.75 7.64 -9.87
N CYS A 243 -6.14 8.83 -9.49
CA CYS A 243 -6.27 9.26 -8.11
C CYS A 243 -7.69 8.98 -7.61
N ALA A 244 -7.84 8.68 -6.33
CA ALA A 244 -9.13 8.47 -5.69
C ALA A 244 -9.19 9.22 -4.35
N SER A 245 -10.37 9.77 -4.06
CA SER A 245 -10.69 10.44 -2.79
C SER A 245 -10.95 9.47 -1.64
N ASN A 246 -11.36 8.24 -1.96
CA ASN A 246 -11.64 7.19 -0.98
C ASN A 246 -11.00 5.86 -1.43
N CYS A 247 -10.62 5.05 -0.45
CA CYS A 247 -10.09 3.71 -0.64
C CYS A 247 -10.72 2.72 0.36
N THR A 248 -12.03 2.50 0.19
CA THR A 248 -12.83 1.49 0.91
C THR A 248 -13.33 0.43 -0.05
N SER A 249 -13.74 -0.74 0.46
CA SER A 249 -14.38 -1.79 -0.33
C SER A 249 -15.62 -1.29 -1.10
N SER A 250 -16.36 -0.33 -0.55
CA SER A 250 -17.48 0.33 -1.23
C SER A 250 -16.99 1.21 -2.39
N GLY A 251 -15.96 2.04 -2.16
CA GLY A 251 -15.38 2.88 -3.22
C GLY A 251 -14.74 2.06 -4.35
N GLU A 252 -14.15 0.91 -4.05
CA GLU A 252 -13.69 -0.05 -5.06
C GLU A 252 -14.88 -0.61 -5.88
N SER A 253 -16.03 -0.85 -5.26
CA SER A 253 -17.24 -1.30 -5.96
C SER A 253 -17.77 -0.24 -6.91
N ASP A 254 -17.86 1.00 -6.45
CA ASP A 254 -18.39 2.14 -7.22
C ASP A 254 -17.58 2.37 -8.51
N LEU A 255 -16.25 2.16 -8.47
CA LEU A 255 -15.38 2.24 -9.66
C LEU A 255 -15.75 1.23 -10.77
N CYS A 256 -16.39 0.12 -10.38
CA CYS A 256 -16.81 -0.94 -11.28
C CYS A 256 -18.27 -0.84 -11.75
N ASP A 257 -19.02 0.18 -11.32
CA ASP A 257 -20.41 0.34 -11.71
C ASP A 257 -20.59 0.44 -13.23
N GLY A 258 -21.51 -0.36 -13.75
CA GLY A 258 -21.82 -0.45 -15.18
C GLY A 258 -20.73 -1.08 -16.05
N LYS A 259 -19.65 -1.62 -15.47
CA LYS A 259 -18.54 -2.25 -16.22
C LYS A 259 -18.63 -3.79 -16.17
N LYS A 260 -18.43 -4.44 -17.32
CA LYS A 260 -18.38 -5.91 -17.41
C LYS A 260 -16.99 -6.43 -16.99
N ASN A 261 -16.96 -7.55 -16.27
CA ASN A 261 -15.74 -8.24 -15.81
C ASN A 261 -14.73 -7.28 -15.13
N CYS A 262 -15.25 -6.31 -14.39
CA CYS A 262 -14.47 -5.27 -13.75
C CYS A 262 -13.82 -5.75 -12.45
N HIS A 263 -12.58 -5.32 -12.26
CA HIS A 263 -11.83 -5.42 -11.02
C HIS A 263 -11.28 -4.05 -10.68
N ALA A 264 -11.53 -3.53 -9.50
CA ALA A 264 -10.88 -2.33 -8.99
C ALA A 264 -10.14 -2.63 -7.69
N SER A 265 -9.05 -1.91 -7.47
CA SER A 265 -8.28 -1.89 -6.24
C SER A 265 -7.77 -0.49 -5.99
N CYS A 266 -7.56 -0.17 -4.72
CA CYS A 266 -6.96 1.09 -4.32
C CYS A 266 -5.84 0.88 -3.30
N CYS A 267 -4.96 1.87 -3.19
CA CYS A 267 -3.78 1.79 -2.36
C CYS A 267 -3.24 3.18 -2.00
N LYS A 268 -2.40 3.25 -0.97
CA LYS A 268 -1.97 4.50 -0.32
C LYS A 268 -0.53 4.92 -0.63
N TYR A 269 0.25 4.07 -1.31
CA TYR A 269 1.69 4.32 -1.56
C TYR A 269 1.94 4.91 -2.95
N GLU A 270 3.01 5.70 -3.11
CA GLU A 270 3.30 6.30 -4.42
C GLU A 270 3.40 5.22 -5.51
N ASN A 271 2.71 5.44 -6.63
CA ASN A 271 2.72 4.59 -7.82
C ASN A 271 2.27 3.14 -7.56
N CYS A 272 1.57 2.87 -6.46
CA CYS A 272 1.12 1.52 -6.11
C CYS A 272 0.07 0.94 -7.08
N ASN A 273 -0.52 1.79 -7.92
CA ASN A 273 -1.47 1.41 -8.95
C ASN A 273 -0.81 1.16 -10.32
N ASP A 274 0.47 0.77 -10.34
CA ASP A 274 1.19 0.50 -11.59
C ASP A 274 0.42 -0.55 -12.42
N PRO A 275 0.00 -0.23 -13.66
CA PRO A 275 -0.70 -1.17 -14.53
C PRO A 275 0.15 -2.40 -14.86
N LYS A 276 1.48 -2.26 -14.85
CA LYS A 276 2.45 -3.33 -15.13
C LYS A 276 2.88 -4.08 -13.88
N ALA A 277 2.55 -3.58 -12.67
CA ALA A 277 2.73 -4.37 -11.47
C ALA A 277 1.81 -5.60 -11.53
N PRO A 278 2.32 -6.80 -11.17
CA PRO A 278 1.49 -7.97 -11.00
C PRO A 278 0.39 -7.65 -9.98
N ASP A 279 -0.88 -7.82 -10.32
CA ASP A 279 -1.99 -7.61 -9.38
C ASP A 279 -1.70 -8.41 -8.10
N ASP A 280 -1.64 -7.73 -6.97
CA ASP A 280 -1.31 -8.35 -5.68
C ASP A 280 -2.50 -9.16 -5.16
N LEU A 281 -2.66 -10.35 -5.75
CA LEU A 281 -3.56 -11.47 -5.42
C LEU A 281 -4.88 -11.47 -6.22
N PRO A 282 -5.16 -12.53 -7.01
CA PRO A 282 -6.50 -12.73 -7.54
C PRO A 282 -7.47 -13.01 -6.38
N LYS A 283 -8.63 -12.35 -6.38
CA LYS A 283 -9.74 -12.68 -5.48
C LYS A 283 -10.72 -13.58 -6.23
N CYS A 284 -11.08 -14.73 -5.69
CA CYS A 284 -11.99 -15.71 -6.32
C CYS A 284 -13.33 -15.77 -5.58
N TYR A 285 -14.39 -16.21 -6.28
CA TYR A 285 -15.57 -16.69 -5.57
C TYR A 285 -15.24 -17.99 -4.86
N SER A 286 -15.74 -18.15 -3.64
CA SER A 286 -15.63 -19.35 -2.82
C SER A 286 -17.03 -19.78 -2.40
N CYS A 287 -17.34 -21.06 -2.60
CA CYS A 287 -18.58 -21.67 -2.14
C CYS A 287 -18.42 -23.19 -2.10
N ARG A 288 -19.28 -23.83 -1.32
CA ARG A 288 -19.49 -25.28 -1.35
C ARG A 288 -20.99 -25.54 -1.17
N SER A 289 -21.60 -26.29 -2.09
CA SER A 289 -23.00 -26.70 -1.99
C SER A 289 -23.14 -28.18 -2.34
N THR A 290 -23.99 -28.90 -1.62
CA THR A 290 -24.41 -30.28 -1.96
C THR A 290 -25.79 -30.33 -2.60
N THR A 291 -26.39 -29.17 -2.87
CA THR A 291 -27.77 -29.04 -3.35
C THR A 291 -27.80 -28.76 -4.85
N SER A 292 -27.14 -27.69 -5.30
CA SER A 292 -27.08 -27.32 -6.71
C SER A 292 -25.96 -26.31 -6.98
N ALA A 293 -25.61 -26.14 -8.26
CA ALA A 293 -24.73 -25.05 -8.70
C ALA A 293 -25.31 -23.66 -8.35
N SER A 294 -26.63 -23.49 -8.49
CA SER A 294 -27.35 -22.25 -8.18
C SER A 294 -27.31 -21.92 -6.69
N ASP A 295 -27.40 -22.93 -5.82
CA ASP A 295 -27.25 -22.76 -4.37
C ASP A 295 -25.81 -22.36 -3.98
N CYS A 296 -24.80 -22.94 -4.64
CA CYS A 296 -23.41 -22.51 -4.47
C CYS A 296 -23.23 -21.04 -4.89
N GLU A 297 -23.82 -20.64 -6.02
CA GLU A 297 -23.73 -19.28 -6.54
C GLU A 297 -24.48 -18.26 -5.67
N SER A 298 -25.63 -18.64 -5.13
CA SER A 298 -26.44 -17.79 -4.24
C SER A 298 -25.76 -17.55 -2.87
N ASN A 299 -24.92 -18.49 -2.43
CA ASN A 299 -24.22 -18.44 -1.13
C ASN A 299 -22.71 -18.19 -1.25
N GLN A 300 -22.22 -17.76 -2.43
CA GLN A 300 -20.79 -17.54 -2.63
C GLN A 300 -20.31 -16.25 -1.96
N TYR A 301 -19.06 -16.27 -1.51
CA TYR A 301 -18.37 -15.09 -0.98
C TYR A 301 -17.01 -14.94 -1.66
N VAL A 302 -16.40 -13.77 -1.52
CA VAL A 302 -15.14 -13.44 -2.19
C VAL A 302 -13.98 -13.69 -1.24
N VAL A 303 -12.97 -14.43 -1.70
CA VAL A 303 -11.74 -14.70 -0.94
C VAL A 303 -10.50 -14.23 -1.69
N PRO A 304 -9.52 -13.61 -1.02
CA PRO A 304 -8.19 -13.36 -1.61
C PRO A 304 -7.38 -14.66 -1.68
N CYS A 305 -6.75 -14.95 -2.82
CA CYS A 305 -5.90 -16.12 -2.99
C CYS A 305 -4.43 -15.77 -2.72
N GLY A 306 -3.74 -16.49 -1.82
CA GLY A 306 -2.35 -16.20 -1.46
C GLY A 306 -1.32 -16.47 -2.57
N LYS A 307 -0.24 -15.66 -2.60
CA LYS A 307 1.03 -15.99 -3.27
C LYS A 307 1.74 -17.07 -2.45
N VAL A 308 2.13 -18.18 -3.08
CA VAL A 308 3.09 -19.11 -2.48
C VAL A 308 4.25 -19.26 -3.45
N ASP A 309 5.46 -18.92 -3.01
CA ASP A 309 6.72 -19.11 -3.73
C ASP A 309 6.75 -18.58 -5.18
N GLY A 310 6.16 -17.41 -5.42
CA GLY A 310 6.25 -16.73 -6.73
C GLY A 310 5.36 -17.28 -7.84
N ALA A 311 4.47 -18.25 -7.56
CA ALA A 311 3.48 -18.74 -8.51
C ALA A 311 2.18 -17.89 -8.51
N GLN A 312 1.58 -17.72 -9.69
CA GLN A 312 0.28 -17.05 -9.87
C GLN A 312 -0.86 -17.95 -9.33
N SER A 313 -1.73 -17.41 -8.47
CA SER A 313 -2.89 -18.16 -7.97
C SER A 313 -4.02 -18.23 -9.02
N TYR A 314 -4.83 -19.29 -9.00
CA TYR A 314 -5.93 -19.54 -9.94
C TYR A 314 -7.28 -19.59 -9.22
N CYS A 315 -8.37 -19.21 -9.88
CA CYS A 315 -9.71 -19.55 -9.43
C CYS A 315 -10.16 -20.85 -10.08
N PHE A 316 -10.95 -21.65 -9.35
CA PHE A 316 -11.56 -22.85 -9.89
C PHE A 316 -13.06 -22.91 -9.66
N THR A 317 -13.76 -23.60 -10.56
CA THR A 317 -15.05 -24.25 -10.29
C THR A 317 -14.85 -25.76 -10.35
N ALA A 318 -15.53 -26.52 -9.49
CA ALA A 318 -15.53 -27.97 -9.53
C ALA A 318 -16.91 -28.54 -9.20
N GLN A 319 -17.27 -29.67 -9.81
CA GLN A 319 -18.47 -30.44 -9.48
C GLN A 319 -18.14 -31.93 -9.43
N ASN A 320 -18.61 -32.63 -8.39
CA ASN A 320 -18.47 -34.09 -8.27
C ASN A 320 -19.60 -34.64 -7.40
N ASN A 321 -20.32 -35.66 -7.88
CA ASN A 321 -21.33 -36.41 -7.13
C ASN A 321 -22.37 -35.52 -6.43
N GLY A 322 -22.92 -34.54 -7.15
CA GLY A 322 -23.91 -33.59 -6.62
C GLY A 322 -23.36 -32.50 -5.69
N THR A 323 -22.04 -32.46 -5.48
CA THR A 323 -21.40 -31.37 -4.73
C THR A 323 -20.70 -30.40 -5.69
N TYR A 324 -20.79 -29.12 -5.39
CA TYR A 324 -20.32 -27.99 -6.20
C TYR A 324 -19.38 -27.13 -5.37
N TRP A 325 -18.27 -26.69 -5.97
CA TRP A 325 -17.26 -25.86 -5.33
C TRP A 325 -16.82 -24.70 -6.19
N LYS A 326 -16.45 -23.62 -5.52
CA LYS A 326 -15.64 -22.52 -6.05
C LYS A 326 -14.51 -22.23 -5.06
N GLY A 327 -13.35 -21.80 -5.53
CA GLY A 327 -12.27 -21.40 -4.62
C GLY A 327 -10.97 -21.01 -5.32
N CYS A 328 -9.91 -20.96 -4.53
CA CYS A 328 -8.54 -20.66 -4.96
C CYS A 328 -7.71 -21.95 -5.12
N ALA A 329 -6.89 -22.02 -6.18
CA ALA A 329 -5.87 -23.04 -6.37
C ALA A 329 -4.46 -22.40 -6.38
N LYS A 330 -3.49 -23.16 -5.86
CA LYS A 330 -2.11 -22.69 -5.62
C LYS A 330 -1.32 -22.41 -6.91
N ASP A 331 -1.55 -23.21 -7.95
CA ASP A 331 -0.89 -23.12 -9.26
C ASP A 331 -1.73 -23.84 -10.33
N TYR A 332 -1.40 -23.66 -11.62
CA TYR A 332 -2.15 -24.25 -12.73
C TYR A 332 -2.14 -25.77 -12.67
N ILE A 333 -1.01 -26.35 -12.25
CA ILE A 333 -0.84 -27.79 -12.16
C ILE A 333 -1.77 -28.35 -11.07
N LYS A 334 -1.91 -27.71 -9.90
CA LYS A 334 -2.92 -28.10 -8.90
C LYS A 334 -4.34 -27.82 -9.36
N CYS A 335 -4.56 -26.72 -10.08
CA CYS A 335 -5.86 -26.47 -10.69
C CYS A 335 -6.23 -27.53 -11.74
N ALA A 336 -5.25 -28.16 -12.40
CA ALA A 336 -5.47 -29.25 -13.36
C ALA A 336 -5.40 -30.66 -12.73
N ILE A 337 -4.59 -30.87 -11.69
CA ILE A 337 -4.31 -32.17 -11.04
C ILE A 337 -5.23 -32.44 -9.86
N GLU A 338 -5.64 -31.43 -9.08
CA GLU A 338 -6.71 -31.62 -8.09
C GLU A 338 -8.03 -31.99 -8.79
N ALA A 339 -8.20 -31.60 -10.07
CA ALA A 339 -9.27 -32.12 -10.92
C ALA A 339 -9.16 -33.63 -11.10
N ASP A 340 -7.98 -34.17 -11.40
CA ASP A 340 -7.79 -35.60 -11.57
C ASP A 340 -7.90 -36.37 -10.24
N LEU A 341 -7.47 -35.77 -9.12
CA LEU A 341 -7.57 -36.34 -7.76
C LEU A 341 -8.99 -36.28 -7.17
N LEU A 342 -9.77 -35.23 -7.46
CA LEU A 342 -11.17 -35.08 -7.07
C LEU A 342 -12.09 -35.87 -8.00
N CYS A 343 -11.82 -35.87 -9.31
CA CYS A 343 -12.64 -36.56 -10.30
C CYS A 343 -12.31 -38.04 -10.44
N LYS A 344 -11.08 -38.50 -10.17
CA LYS A 344 -10.63 -39.90 -10.29
C LYS A 344 -11.13 -40.62 -11.56
N GLY A 345 -11.13 -39.93 -12.71
CA GLY A 345 -11.62 -40.50 -13.97
C GLY A 345 -13.15 -40.69 -14.08
N LYS A 346 -13.96 -40.06 -13.21
CA LYS A 346 -15.43 -40.10 -13.31
C LYS A 346 -15.94 -39.18 -14.41
N THR A 347 -16.91 -39.68 -15.19
CA THR A 347 -17.56 -38.98 -16.30
C THR A 347 -18.41 -37.78 -15.90
N ASP A 348 -18.85 -37.73 -14.63
CA ASP A 348 -19.81 -36.72 -14.14
C ASP A 348 -19.14 -35.58 -13.37
N CYS A 349 -17.84 -35.39 -13.58
CA CYS A 349 -17.03 -34.40 -12.90
C CYS A 349 -16.57 -33.31 -13.88
N SER A 350 -16.84 -32.04 -13.56
CA SER A 350 -16.41 -30.90 -14.37
C SER A 350 -15.57 -29.95 -13.53
N GLN A 351 -14.44 -29.50 -14.10
CA GLN A 351 -13.55 -28.53 -13.48
C GLN A 351 -13.11 -27.49 -14.49
N LYS A 352 -13.14 -26.22 -14.07
CA LYS A 352 -12.65 -25.11 -14.88
C LYS A 352 -11.72 -24.24 -14.06
N CYS A 353 -10.56 -23.96 -14.63
CA CYS A 353 -9.55 -23.08 -14.06
C CYS A 353 -9.51 -21.80 -14.85
N CYS A 354 -9.30 -20.69 -14.15
CA CYS A 354 -9.12 -19.40 -14.76
C CYS A 354 -8.22 -18.53 -13.88
N THR A 355 -7.65 -17.51 -14.49
CA THR A 355 -6.87 -16.49 -13.81
C THR A 355 -7.61 -15.17 -13.88
N GLY A 356 -7.51 -14.37 -12.81
CA GLY A 356 -8.14 -13.06 -12.72
C GLY A 356 -9.24 -12.99 -11.67
N TYR A 357 -9.71 -11.78 -11.41
CA TYR A 357 -10.70 -11.50 -10.38
C TYR A 357 -12.03 -12.21 -10.66
N LYS A 358 -12.50 -13.04 -9.73
CA LYS A 358 -13.81 -13.71 -9.76
C LYS A 358 -14.09 -14.48 -11.05
N CYS A 359 -13.06 -14.89 -11.77
CA CYS A 359 -13.21 -15.50 -13.09
C CYS A 359 -13.98 -16.85 -13.03
N ASN A 360 -14.14 -17.42 -11.84
CA ASN A 360 -14.92 -18.63 -11.56
C ASN A 360 -16.42 -18.36 -11.27
N GLY A 361 -16.95 -17.24 -11.77
CA GLY A 361 -18.34 -16.82 -11.58
C GLY A 361 -19.38 -17.84 -12.08
N ALA A 362 -19.16 -18.47 -13.23
CA ALA A 362 -20.10 -19.43 -13.81
C ALA A 362 -19.66 -20.89 -13.58
N ILE A 363 -20.56 -21.72 -13.03
CA ILE A 363 -20.42 -23.19 -13.05
C ILE A 363 -21.02 -23.68 -14.37
N GLN A 364 -20.18 -24.07 -15.34
CA GLN A 364 -20.67 -24.73 -16.55
C GLN A 364 -21.07 -26.16 -16.20
N VAL A 365 -22.35 -26.36 -15.90
CA VAL A 365 -22.93 -27.70 -15.75
C VAL A 365 -22.96 -28.34 -17.14
N GLY A 366 -22.27 -29.47 -17.32
CA GLY A 366 -22.37 -30.25 -18.55
C GLY A 366 -23.80 -30.75 -18.71
N VAL A 367 -24.57 -30.15 -19.62
CA VAL A 367 -25.92 -30.63 -19.93
C VAL A 367 -25.78 -31.86 -20.80
N SER A 368 -26.25 -33.01 -20.32
CA SER A 368 -26.27 -34.24 -21.12
C SER A 368 -27.15 -34.02 -22.36
N VAL A 369 -26.55 -34.14 -23.54
CA VAL A 369 -27.25 -34.06 -24.84
C VAL A 369 -28.37 -35.11 -24.93
N PHE A 370 -28.21 -36.24 -24.22
CA PHE A 370 -29.25 -37.28 -24.13
C PHE A 370 -30.50 -36.83 -23.36
N LEU A 371 -30.38 -35.98 -22.33
CA LEU A 371 -31.52 -35.45 -21.57
C LEU A 371 -32.29 -34.40 -22.39
N ILE A 372 -31.59 -33.60 -23.20
CA ILE A 372 -32.22 -32.65 -24.13
C ILE A 372 -32.97 -33.43 -25.23
N MET A 373 -32.35 -34.47 -25.79
CA MET A 373 -32.99 -35.34 -26.79
C MET A 373 -34.18 -36.10 -26.20
N ALA A 374 -34.10 -36.59 -24.96
CA ALA A 374 -35.21 -37.27 -24.28
C ALA A 374 -36.39 -36.32 -23.98
N CYS A 375 -36.13 -35.08 -23.57
CA CYS A 375 -37.18 -34.06 -23.42
C CYS A 375 -37.81 -33.68 -24.76
N ALA A 376 -37.00 -33.55 -25.83
CA ALA A 376 -37.51 -33.27 -27.16
C ALA A 376 -38.34 -34.43 -27.73
N LEU A 377 -37.95 -35.68 -27.47
CA LEU A 377 -38.72 -36.88 -27.84
C LEU A 377 -40.01 -37.01 -27.04
N MET A 378 -40.03 -36.68 -25.75
CA MET A 378 -41.27 -36.67 -24.95
C MET A 378 -42.25 -35.57 -25.40
N MET A 379 -41.76 -34.42 -25.85
CA MET A 379 -42.58 -33.35 -26.45
C MET A 379 -43.14 -33.71 -27.84
N LEU A 380 -42.54 -34.69 -28.53
CA LEU A 380 -43.02 -35.21 -29.83
C LEU A 380 -43.99 -36.39 -29.68
N MET A 381 -44.17 -36.91 -28.47
CA MET A 381 -45.08 -38.04 -28.16
C MET A 381 -46.32 -37.60 -27.35
N LEU A 382 -46.57 -36.30 -27.22
CA LEU A 382 -47.76 -35.71 -26.61
C LEU A 382 -48.64 -34.99 -27.64
#